data_AF-X0RUC1-F1
#
_entry.id   AF-X0RUC1-F1
#
_cell.length_a   1.000
_cell.length_b   1.000
_cell.length_c   1.000
_cell.angle_alpha   90.00
_cell.angle_beta   90.00
_cell.angle_gamma   90.00
#
_symmetry.space_group_name_H-M   'P 1'
#
loop_
_entity.id
_entity.type
_entity.pdbx_description
1 polymer ?
#
loop_
_entity_poly.entity_id
_entity_poly.type
_entity_poly.pdbx_seq_one_letter_code
_entity_poly.pdbx_strand_id
1 'polypeptide(L)'
;MGKTKILFKMFYLYHKAAYDPLIDIFSSDSQYDVAVSLTNEVTRKFGIFNKKETNETLTGSLQKNVRISDENEHFDIVIVPDVVDEKKYGEALLCMLYHGLTFTKTVTYRELEKHKPNKYIIFAESNYAVKQLEESDSLHNSEVYKIGYPKVDPLFQTGLFDKKKFLKFLGLDTN
;
A
#
# COMPACT_ATOMS: atom_id res chain seq x y z
N MET A 1 -17.57 -13.38 17.23
CA MET A 1 -16.17 -13.16 16.82
C MET A 1 -15.95 -11.68 16.65
N GLY A 2 -14.78 -11.16 17.05
CA GLY A 2 -14.41 -9.77 16.75
C GLY A 2 -14.19 -9.56 15.26
N LYS A 3 -14.13 -8.30 14.81
CA LYS A 3 -13.73 -7.95 13.44
C LYS A 3 -12.24 -8.22 13.25
N THR A 4 -11.85 -8.65 12.05
CA THR A 4 -10.44 -8.74 11.66
C THR A 4 -9.89 -7.34 11.42
N LYS A 5 -8.86 -6.95 12.15
CA LYS A 5 -8.19 -5.65 12.04
C LYS A 5 -7.13 -5.68 10.94
N ILE A 6 -7.28 -4.81 9.96
CA ILE A 6 -6.34 -4.67 8.85
C ILE A 6 -5.75 -3.27 8.81
N LEU A 7 -4.42 -3.19 8.72
CA LEU A 7 -3.69 -1.93 8.56
C LEU A 7 -3.15 -1.81 7.14
N PHE A 8 -3.46 -0.71 6.47
CA PHE A 8 -2.81 -0.24 5.26
C PHE A 8 -1.76 0.82 5.62
N LYS A 9 -0.51 0.38 5.80
CA LYS A 9 0.59 1.26 6.17
C LYS A 9 1.20 1.89 4.93
N MET A 10 1.16 3.20 4.82
CA MET A 10 1.81 3.94 3.73
C MET A 10 3.06 4.65 4.24
N PHE A 11 4.18 4.50 3.55
CA PHE A 11 5.34 5.36 3.84
C PHE A 11 5.12 6.76 3.24
N TYR A 12 4.67 6.82 1.99
CA TYR A 12 4.39 8.05 1.25
C TYR A 12 2.97 8.03 0.68
N LEU A 13 2.39 9.21 0.45
CA LEU A 13 1.02 9.36 -0.04
C LEU A 13 0.80 8.71 -1.40
N TYR A 14 1.83 8.58 -2.25
CA TYR A 14 1.67 7.95 -3.56
C TYR A 14 1.28 6.46 -3.50
N HIS A 15 1.54 5.78 -2.38
CA HIS A 15 1.09 4.39 -2.17
C HIS A 15 -0.43 4.28 -2.10
N LYS A 16 -1.11 5.36 -1.69
CA LYS A 16 -2.57 5.42 -1.59
C LYS A 16 -3.26 4.97 -2.86
N ALA A 17 -2.74 5.36 -4.03
CA ALA A 17 -3.34 5.01 -5.31
C ALA A 17 -3.33 3.48 -5.59
N ALA A 18 -2.37 2.73 -5.06
CA ALA A 18 -2.38 1.27 -5.14
C ALA A 18 -3.25 0.63 -4.05
N TYR A 19 -3.47 1.32 -2.93
CA TYR A 19 -4.19 0.79 -1.77
C TYR A 19 -5.69 1.05 -1.86
N ASP A 20 -6.11 2.18 -2.44
CA ASP A 20 -7.51 2.60 -2.52
C ASP A 20 -8.44 1.49 -3.04
N PRO A 21 -8.14 0.76 -4.13
CA PRO A 21 -9.01 -0.33 -4.59
C PRO A 21 -9.15 -1.47 -3.58
N LEU A 22 -8.10 -1.77 -2.82
CA LEU A 22 -8.15 -2.78 -1.77
C LEU A 22 -8.91 -2.26 -0.54
N ILE A 23 -8.64 -1.02 -0.13
CA ILE A 23 -9.33 -0.36 0.97
C ILE A 23 -10.84 -0.32 0.69
N ASP A 24 -11.25 -0.01 -0.54
CA ASP A 24 -12.66 -0.03 -0.95
C ASP A 24 -13.30 -1.41 -0.73
N ILE A 25 -12.62 -2.47 -1.16
CA ILE A 25 -13.10 -3.85 -0.98
C ILE A 25 -13.22 -4.19 0.52
N PHE A 26 -12.15 -4.00 1.31
CA PHE A 26 -12.15 -4.37 2.73
C PHE A 26 -13.08 -3.49 3.57
N SER A 27 -13.20 -2.20 3.29
CA SER A 27 -14.06 -1.28 4.05
C SER A 27 -15.55 -1.46 3.77
N SER A 28 -15.88 -2.09 2.64
CA SER A 28 -17.25 -2.49 2.29
C SER A 28 -17.73 -3.74 3.05
N ASP A 29 -16.80 -4.56 3.56
CA ASP A 29 -17.12 -5.79 4.30
C ASP A 29 -17.10 -5.54 5.81
N SER A 30 -18.25 -5.75 6.45
CA SER A 30 -18.45 -5.55 7.89
C SER A 30 -17.58 -6.42 8.80
N GLN A 31 -16.98 -7.50 8.26
CA GLN A 31 -16.08 -8.39 9.00
C GLN A 31 -14.72 -7.75 9.29
N TYR A 32 -14.36 -6.67 8.58
CA TYR A 32 -13.07 -6.01 8.73
C TYR A 32 -13.19 -4.67 9.48
N ASP A 33 -12.16 -4.35 10.26
CA ASP A 33 -11.88 -3.02 10.80
C ASP A 33 -10.65 -2.46 10.06
N VAL A 34 -10.88 -1.50 9.16
CA VAL A 34 -9.88 -1.00 8.22
C VAL A 34 -9.21 0.26 8.75
N ALA A 35 -7.91 0.17 9.01
CA ALA A 35 -7.07 1.28 9.41
C ALA A 35 -6.07 1.65 8.32
N VAL A 36 -5.71 2.93 8.26
CA VAL A 36 -4.62 3.45 7.43
C VAL A 36 -3.62 4.23 8.27
N SER A 37 -2.35 4.23 7.86
CA SER A 37 -1.32 5.11 8.44
C SER A 37 -0.42 5.70 7.35
N LEU A 38 0.18 6.86 7.62
CA LEU A 38 1.11 7.57 6.73
C LEU A 38 2.31 8.09 7.53
N THR A 39 3.52 7.59 7.26
CA THR A 39 4.68 7.79 8.16
C THR A 39 5.75 8.77 7.69
N ASN A 40 6.00 8.90 6.38
CA ASN A 40 7.15 9.64 5.84
C ASN A 40 6.74 10.82 4.96
N GLU A 41 5.48 11.26 5.00
CA GLU A 41 5.03 12.41 4.21
C GLU A 41 5.61 13.71 4.77
N VAL A 42 6.16 14.52 3.87
CA VAL A 42 6.82 15.78 4.20
C VAL A 42 6.25 16.87 3.32
N THR A 43 5.67 17.89 3.92
CA THR A 43 5.29 19.11 3.21
C THR A 43 6.37 20.18 3.37
N ARG A 44 6.71 20.85 2.26
CA ARG A 44 7.63 21.99 2.29
C ARG A 44 6.86 23.25 2.68
N LYS A 45 7.13 23.77 3.88
CA LYS A 45 6.69 25.08 4.34
C LYS A 45 7.72 26.13 3.96
N PHE A 46 7.27 27.23 3.35
CA PHE A 46 8.11 28.38 2.93
C PHE A 46 9.29 28.03 2.01
N GLY A 47 9.22 26.92 1.25
CA GLY A 47 10.25 26.53 0.29
C GLY A 47 11.54 25.93 0.86
N ILE A 48 11.81 26.07 2.16
CA ILE A 48 13.04 25.60 2.82
C ILE A 48 12.84 24.75 4.07
N PHE A 49 11.64 24.74 4.67
CA PHE A 49 11.37 23.96 5.88
C PHE A 49 10.53 22.72 5.58
N ASN A 50 11.06 21.54 5.87
CA ASN A 50 10.33 20.28 5.78
C ASN A 50 9.53 20.07 7.08
N LYS A 51 8.19 20.09 7.01
CA LYS A 51 7.31 19.67 8.11
C LYS A 51 6.85 18.23 7.83
N LYS A 52 7.04 17.31 8.78
CA LYS A 52 6.40 16.00 8.72
C LYS A 52 4.90 16.19 8.95
N GLU A 53 4.07 15.87 7.96
CA GLU A 53 2.61 15.91 8.06
C GLU A 53 2.07 14.48 7.97
N THR A 54 2.49 13.67 8.93
CA THR A 54 2.02 12.30 9.08
C THR A 54 0.55 12.32 9.49
N ASN A 55 -0.28 11.51 8.83
CA ASN A 55 -1.72 11.32 9.07
C ASN A 55 -2.66 12.55 8.91
N GLU A 56 -2.22 13.79 9.17
CA GLU A 56 -3.03 15.01 8.95
C GLU A 56 -3.45 15.17 7.48
N THR A 57 -2.61 14.72 6.54
CA THR A 57 -2.92 14.75 5.10
C THR A 57 -4.04 13.76 4.72
N LEU A 58 -4.29 12.73 5.53
CA LEU A 58 -5.28 11.70 5.22
C LEU A 58 -6.71 12.16 5.58
N THR A 59 -6.88 13.01 6.59
CA THR A 59 -8.16 13.23 7.29
C THR A 59 -9.29 13.74 6.40
N GLY A 60 -8.98 14.45 5.30
CA GLY A 60 -9.97 14.98 4.36
C GLY A 60 -10.32 14.05 3.18
N SER A 61 -9.66 12.91 3.03
CA SER A 61 -9.76 12.04 1.85
C SER A 61 -10.16 10.59 2.15
N LEU A 62 -10.50 10.31 3.42
CA LEU A 62 -10.82 8.95 3.85
C LEU A 62 -12.19 8.52 3.36
N GLN A 63 -12.24 7.27 2.89
CA GLN A 63 -13.48 6.59 2.58
C GLN A 63 -14.28 6.33 3.86
N LYS A 64 -15.59 6.14 3.69
CA LYS A 64 -16.48 5.77 4.80
C LYS A 64 -16.02 4.44 5.40
N ASN A 65 -16.04 4.30 6.72
CA ASN A 65 -15.59 3.12 7.47
C ASN A 65 -14.08 2.85 7.47
N VAL A 66 -13.26 3.83 7.08
CA VAL A 66 -11.80 3.77 7.22
C VAL A 66 -11.36 4.72 8.34
N ARG A 67 -10.48 4.26 9.22
CA ARG A 67 -9.93 5.08 10.32
C ARG A 67 -8.43 5.27 10.18
N ILE A 68 -7.93 6.37 10.76
CA ILE A 68 -6.49 6.60 10.88
C ILE A 68 -5.99 5.84 12.11
N SER A 69 -4.84 5.19 11.99
CA SER A 69 -4.10 4.62 13.13
C SER A 69 -2.73 5.28 13.28
N ASP A 70 -2.28 5.38 14.52
CA ASP A 70 -0.90 5.71 14.90
C ASP A 70 -0.01 4.46 14.97
N GLU A 71 -0.59 3.29 14.64
CA GLU A 71 0.03 1.97 14.64
C GLU A 71 0.38 1.43 16.04
N ASN A 72 -0.18 2.01 17.11
CA ASN A 72 0.02 1.56 18.50
C ASN A 72 -1.10 0.62 18.98
N GLU A 73 -1.54 -0.28 18.12
CA GLU A 73 -2.56 -1.28 18.41
C GLU A 73 -2.25 -2.59 17.69
N HIS A 74 -2.92 -3.66 18.10
CA HIS A 74 -2.82 -4.94 17.45
C HIS A 74 -3.61 -4.98 16.13
N PHE A 75 -3.00 -5.57 15.09
CA PHE A 75 -3.60 -5.85 13.80
C PHE A 75 -3.43 -7.32 13.46
N ASP A 76 -4.44 -7.92 12.82
CA ASP A 76 -4.37 -9.30 12.33
C ASP A 76 -3.63 -9.35 10.98
N ILE A 77 -3.76 -8.31 10.16
CA ILE A 77 -3.16 -8.20 8.83
C ILE A 77 -2.54 -6.81 8.67
N VAL A 78 -1.32 -6.75 8.13
CA VAL A 78 -0.66 -5.48 7.80
C VAL A 78 -0.21 -5.49 6.35
N ILE A 79 -0.80 -4.59 5.55
CA ILE A 79 -0.42 -4.33 4.17
C ILE A 79 0.63 -3.21 4.15
N VAL A 80 1.78 -3.50 3.55
CA VAL A 80 2.97 -2.62 3.52
C VAL A 80 3.51 -2.46 2.10
N PRO A 81 4.18 -1.34 1.78
CA PRO A 81 4.72 -1.09 0.45
C PRO A 81 6.12 -1.68 0.28
N ASP A 82 6.79 -1.98 1.40
CA ASP A 82 8.13 -2.54 1.48
C ASP A 82 8.28 -3.25 2.84
N VAL A 83 9.44 -3.87 3.07
CA VAL A 83 9.79 -4.53 4.34
C VAL A 83 9.70 -3.54 5.51
N VAL A 84 9.16 -4.01 6.62
CA VAL A 84 8.99 -3.24 7.86
C VAL A 84 9.61 -3.98 9.05
N ASP A 85 9.79 -3.28 10.17
CA ASP A 85 10.11 -3.90 11.45
C ASP A 85 8.92 -4.72 11.95
N GLU A 86 9.04 -6.04 11.81
CA GLU A 86 8.05 -7.04 12.19
C GLU A 86 7.71 -6.99 13.68
N LYS A 87 8.65 -6.57 14.54
CA LYS A 87 8.47 -6.59 15.99
C LYS A 87 7.35 -5.66 16.42
N LYS A 88 7.09 -4.62 15.61
CA LYS A 88 5.97 -3.70 15.82
C LYS A 88 4.61 -4.36 15.62
N TYR A 89 4.52 -5.38 14.77
CA TYR A 89 3.25 -5.99 14.36
C TYR A 89 3.04 -7.40 14.93
N GLY A 90 4.06 -7.98 15.60
CA GLY A 90 3.93 -9.24 16.31
C GLY A 90 3.56 -10.39 15.37
N GLU A 91 2.45 -11.06 15.65
CA GLU A 91 1.96 -12.22 14.88
C GLU A 91 1.10 -11.85 13.66
N ALA A 92 1.00 -10.57 13.33
CA ALA A 92 0.20 -10.12 12.18
C ALA A 92 0.69 -10.76 10.87
N LEU A 93 -0.24 -11.09 9.98
CA LEU A 93 0.08 -11.48 8.61
C LEU A 93 0.63 -10.27 7.85
N LEU A 94 1.90 -10.33 7.46
CA LEU A 94 2.56 -9.28 6.68
C LEU A 94 2.33 -9.50 5.18
N CYS A 95 1.69 -8.52 4.55
CA CYS A 95 1.35 -8.52 3.14
C CYS A 95 2.07 -7.38 2.43
N MET A 96 3.01 -7.68 1.54
CA MET A 96 3.74 -6.64 0.80
C MET A 96 3.11 -6.44 -0.59
N LEU A 97 2.60 -5.24 -0.86
CA LEU A 97 2.18 -4.84 -2.20
C LEU A 97 3.41 -4.37 -3.00
N TYR A 98 4.01 -5.30 -3.74
CA TYR A 98 5.27 -5.09 -4.44
C TYR A 98 5.07 -4.46 -5.82
N HIS A 99 4.96 -3.14 -5.81
CA HIS A 99 4.58 -2.32 -6.95
C HIS A 99 5.58 -1.17 -7.20
N GLY A 100 5.80 -0.79 -8.46
CA GLY A 100 6.59 0.39 -8.83
C GLY A 100 7.89 0.11 -9.59
N LEU A 101 8.63 1.19 -9.90
CA LEU A 101 9.78 1.17 -10.80
C LEU A 101 10.88 0.22 -10.31
N THR A 102 11.36 -0.64 -11.21
CA THR A 102 12.22 -1.78 -10.85
C THR A 102 13.60 -1.40 -10.34
N PHE A 103 14.05 -0.18 -10.60
CA PHE A 103 15.43 0.25 -10.35
C PHE A 103 15.76 0.48 -8.85
N THR A 104 14.75 0.54 -7.97
CA THR A 104 14.93 0.74 -6.51
C THR A 104 14.75 -0.55 -5.70
N LYS A 105 14.46 -1.69 -6.36
CA LYS A 105 14.02 -2.94 -5.73
C LYS A 105 15.15 -3.76 -5.05
N THR A 106 16.41 -3.38 -5.23
CA THR A 106 17.55 -3.98 -4.52
C THR A 106 17.54 -3.71 -3.01
N VAL A 107 16.90 -2.62 -2.57
CA VAL A 107 16.72 -2.32 -1.15
C VAL A 107 15.80 -3.35 -0.52
N THR A 108 14.64 -3.63 -1.13
CA THR A 108 13.70 -4.65 -0.65
C THR A 108 14.37 -6.01 -0.46
N TYR A 109 15.19 -6.47 -1.41
CA TYR A 109 15.90 -7.75 -1.28
C TYR A 109 16.84 -7.76 -0.06
N ARG A 110 17.60 -6.68 0.13
CA ARG A 110 18.50 -6.54 1.28
C ARG A 110 17.74 -6.47 2.61
N GLU A 111 16.58 -5.85 2.64
CA GLU A 111 15.77 -5.79 3.85
C GLU A 111 15.09 -7.14 4.14
N LEU A 112 14.57 -7.85 3.12
CA LEU A 112 14.06 -9.21 3.30
C LEU A 112 15.13 -10.16 3.86
N GLU A 113 16.37 -10.02 3.39
CA GLU A 113 17.52 -10.78 3.88
C GLU A 113 17.85 -10.49 5.36
N LYS A 114 17.80 -9.21 5.77
CA LYS A 114 18.06 -8.79 7.16
C LYS A 114 16.98 -9.22 8.13
N HIS A 115 15.73 -9.24 7.67
CA HIS A 115 14.55 -9.52 8.49
C HIS A 115 14.17 -11.01 8.46
N LYS A 116 15.11 -11.91 8.21
CA LYS A 116 14.89 -13.34 8.40
C LYS A 116 14.67 -13.70 9.88
N PRO A 117 13.86 -14.73 10.17
CA PRO A 117 13.17 -15.64 9.24
C PRO A 117 11.71 -15.23 8.95
N ASN A 118 11.37 -13.94 9.03
CA ASN A 118 9.98 -13.50 8.93
C ASN A 118 9.38 -13.78 7.55
N LYS A 119 8.08 -14.06 7.55
CA LYS A 119 7.31 -14.42 6.35
C LYS A 119 6.48 -13.25 5.86
N TYR A 120 6.63 -12.93 4.58
CA TYR A 120 5.73 -12.03 3.87
C TYR A 120 4.90 -12.80 2.84
N ILE A 121 3.65 -12.37 2.65
CA ILE A 121 2.89 -12.66 1.43
C ILE A 121 3.11 -11.49 0.49
N ILE A 122 3.82 -11.72 -0.61
CA ILE A 122 4.27 -10.68 -1.53
C ILE A 122 3.39 -10.70 -2.77
N PHE A 123 2.72 -9.59 -3.03
CA PHE A 123 1.85 -9.40 -4.17
C PHE A 123 2.58 -8.61 -5.27
N ALA A 124 3.03 -9.31 -6.31
CA ALA A 124 3.87 -8.76 -7.37
C ALA A 124 3.06 -8.32 -8.60
N GLU A 125 3.53 -7.25 -9.25
CA GLU A 125 2.81 -6.63 -10.37
C GLU A 125 2.92 -7.33 -11.71
N SER A 126 3.98 -8.11 -11.92
CA SER A 126 4.29 -8.70 -13.24
C SER A 126 5.11 -9.98 -13.11
N ASN A 127 5.12 -10.78 -14.19
CA ASN A 127 6.02 -11.95 -14.28
C ASN A 127 7.49 -11.55 -14.09
N TYR A 128 7.88 -10.36 -14.57
CA TYR A 128 9.24 -9.87 -14.39
C TYR A 128 9.55 -9.60 -12.92
N ALA A 129 8.63 -8.94 -12.19
CA ALA A 129 8.82 -8.69 -10.76
C ALA A 129 8.90 -9.99 -9.94
N VAL A 130 8.07 -10.99 -10.26
CA VAL A 130 8.13 -12.34 -9.66
C VAL A 130 9.49 -12.97 -9.90
N LYS A 131 9.92 -13.04 -11.17
CA LYS A 131 11.21 -13.61 -11.55
C LYS A 131 12.37 -12.93 -10.81
N GLN A 132 12.38 -11.60 -10.73
CA GLN A 132 13.44 -10.87 -10.03
C GLN A 132 13.46 -11.13 -8.52
N LEU A 133 12.30 -11.36 -7.89
CA LEU A 133 12.21 -11.75 -6.49
C LEU A 133 12.74 -13.16 -6.27
N GLU A 134 12.35 -14.10 -7.14
CA GLU A 134 12.81 -15.50 -7.10
C GLU A 134 14.32 -15.60 -7.33
N GLU A 135 14.87 -14.87 -8.30
CA GLU A 135 16.31 -14.84 -8.61
C GLU A 135 17.15 -14.06 -7.58
N SER A 136 16.52 -13.36 -6.63
CA SER A 136 17.25 -12.57 -5.61
C SER A 136 17.77 -13.40 -4.43
N ASP A 137 17.35 -14.68 -4.32
CA ASP A 137 17.57 -15.56 -3.17
C ASP A 137 17.16 -14.95 -1.80
N SER A 138 16.37 -13.87 -1.81
CA SER A 138 16.03 -13.09 -0.61
C SER A 138 14.63 -13.39 -0.05
N LEU A 139 13.87 -14.32 -0.66
CA LEU A 139 12.48 -14.60 -0.27
C LEU A 139 12.34 -15.37 1.04
N HIS A 140 13.25 -16.33 1.29
CA HIS A 140 13.23 -17.19 2.48
C HIS A 140 11.86 -17.84 2.71
N ASN A 141 11.20 -17.51 3.82
CA ASN A 141 9.88 -18.06 4.17
C ASN A 141 8.72 -17.33 3.47
N SER A 142 9.01 -16.29 2.70
CA SER A 142 8.01 -15.47 2.01
C SER A 142 7.47 -16.16 0.76
N GLU A 143 6.20 -15.90 0.46
CA GLU A 143 5.53 -16.41 -0.72
C GLU A 143 5.26 -15.26 -1.69
N VAL A 144 5.28 -15.53 -2.99
CA VAL A 144 5.05 -14.53 -4.04
C VAL A 144 3.84 -14.90 -4.87
N TYR A 145 2.93 -13.95 -5.04
CA TYR A 145 1.71 -14.08 -5.83
C TYR A 145 1.65 -12.96 -6.87
N LYS A 146 1.50 -13.31 -8.14
CA LYS A 146 1.29 -12.32 -9.20
C LYS A 146 -0.16 -11.88 -9.21
N ILE A 147 -0.41 -10.60 -8.96
CA ILE A 147 -1.78 -10.03 -8.93
C ILE A 147 -2.03 -8.93 -9.96
N GLY A 148 -0.99 -8.45 -10.65
CA GLY A 148 -1.10 -7.27 -11.51
C GLY A 148 -0.91 -5.98 -10.73
N TYR A 149 -1.39 -4.86 -11.26
CA TYR A 149 -1.08 -3.53 -10.75
C TYR A 149 -2.35 -2.83 -10.24
N PRO A 150 -2.73 -2.98 -8.96
CA PRO A 150 -3.99 -2.49 -8.41
C PRO A 150 -4.27 -1.03 -8.68
N LYS A 151 -3.22 -0.21 -8.79
CA LYS A 151 -3.32 1.22 -9.12
C LYS A 151 -4.08 1.51 -10.43
N VAL A 152 -4.15 0.56 -11.36
CA VAL A 152 -4.92 0.70 -12.61
C VAL A 152 -6.32 0.11 -12.53
N ASP A 153 -6.68 -0.61 -11.45
CA ASP A 153 -7.99 -1.22 -11.29
C ASP A 153 -9.15 -0.22 -11.49
N PRO A 154 -9.09 1.04 -10.99
CA PRO A 154 -10.16 2.00 -11.22
C PRO A 154 -10.47 2.30 -12.69
N LEU A 155 -9.52 2.08 -13.61
CA LEU A 155 -9.74 2.26 -15.04
C LEU A 155 -10.67 1.18 -15.63
N PHE A 156 -10.78 0.04 -14.97
CA PHE A 156 -11.55 -1.12 -15.43
C PHE A 156 -12.85 -1.30 -14.64
N GLN A 157 -13.06 -0.54 -13.57
CA GLN A 157 -14.28 -0.58 -12.75
C GLN A 157 -15.35 0.37 -13.32
N THR A 158 -16.57 -0.15 -13.45
CA THR A 158 -17.70 0.62 -14.00
C THR A 158 -18.02 1.81 -13.09
N GLY A 159 -18.09 3.00 -13.68
CA GLY A 159 -18.47 4.23 -12.97
C GLY A 159 -17.32 4.98 -12.31
N LEU A 160 -16.11 4.40 -12.22
CA LEU A 160 -14.93 5.08 -11.64
C LEU A 160 -14.09 5.84 -12.68
N PHE A 161 -14.13 5.43 -13.95
CA PHE A 161 -13.45 6.14 -15.04
C PHE A 161 -14.38 6.46 -16.20
N ASP A 162 -14.41 7.74 -16.58
CA ASP A 162 -15.09 8.24 -17.78
C ASP A 162 -14.10 9.13 -18.53
N LYS A 163 -13.57 8.60 -19.65
CA LYS A 163 -12.58 9.28 -20.48
C LYS A 163 -13.04 10.68 -20.88
N LYS A 164 -14.31 10.85 -21.28
CA LYS A 164 -14.82 12.15 -21.75
C LYS A 164 -14.89 13.15 -20.61
N LYS A 165 -15.38 12.74 -19.43
CA LYS A 165 -15.39 13.60 -18.23
C LYS A 165 -13.99 13.98 -17.79
N PHE A 166 -13.05 13.02 -17.81
CA PHE A 166 -11.66 13.25 -17.42
C PHE A 166 -10.95 14.23 -18.37
N LEU A 167 -11.09 14.04 -19.69
CA LEU A 167 -10.54 14.97 -20.68
C LEU A 167 -11.13 16.36 -20.54
N LYS A 168 -12.45 16.47 -20.34
CA LYS A 168 -13.12 17.74 -20.06
C LYS A 168 -12.60 18.43 -18.80
N PHE A 169 -12.38 17.68 -17.71
CA PHE A 169 -11.82 18.21 -16.46
C PHE A 169 -10.41 18.77 -16.65
N LEU A 170 -9.60 18.12 -17.49
CA LEU A 170 -8.24 18.58 -17.83
C LEU A 170 -8.20 19.68 -18.90
N GLY A 171 -9.35 20.10 -19.44
CA GLY A 171 -9.40 21.08 -20.54
C GLY A 171 -8.84 20.55 -21.87
N LEU A 172 -8.86 19.23 -22.07
CA LEU A 172 -8.37 18.56 -23.27
C LEU A 172 -9.51 18.26 -24.25
N ASP A 173 -9.17 18.06 -25.52
CA ASP A 173 -10.15 17.66 -26.55
C ASP A 173 -10.81 16.32 -26.17
N THR A 174 -12.13 16.26 -26.35
CA THR A 174 -12.97 15.12 -26.01
C THR A 174 -13.30 14.23 -27.21
N ASN A 175 -12.84 14.62 -28.41
CA ASN A 175 -13.05 13.92 -29.67
C ASN A 175 -11.95 12.90 -29.98
#